data_AF-A0A2E9K446-F1
#
_entry.id   AF-A0A2E9K446-F1
#
_cell.length_a   1.000
_cell.length_b   1.000
_cell.length_c   1.000
_cell.angle_alpha   90.00
_cell.angle_beta   90.00
_cell.angle_gamma   90.00
#
_symmetry.space_group_name_H-M   'P 1'
#
loop_
_entity.id
_entity.type
_entity.pdbx_description
1 polymer ?
#
loop_
_entity_poly.entity_id
_entity_poly.type
_entity_poly.pdbx_seq_one_letter_code
_entity_poly.pdbx_strand_id
1 'polypeptide(L)'
;MNNKHVRWTTPAQVIDDAQKYNSKSAWAKNSSGAVKAAIRMGIYEKATNHMLRPTNKWTIDTLQNDALNYNSRGAWQKHSPSAYTTARRLGLLDVVCVHMKPMLRYRTDEELREDALKYTTRSDWQKYSKAAYSAAKKRGLLDILCIHMQIKKIHRTTEDLKEAAQAFDSRGDFQKNDRNAYAVARKRGLLDEVCKHMKPKLKRWTPTAILEDALKHNSFNEWVKHSSAASAAARRLDIQNEACAHMVAKPIKRTTEALRTEIERYPSKRAFLKHNPHAYSVAAKRGILSNALKVWDAQLDKLTLADCINSASEYTEFNKWQESYDISFDAAKRNGWLEVCRDQITKNRINAWRKKTGRN
;
A
#
# COMPACT_ATOMS: atom_id res chain seq x y z
N MET A 1 33.98 16.19 -19.76
CA MET A 1 33.57 17.61 -19.85
C MET A 1 33.08 18.07 -18.49
N ASN A 2 33.70 19.14 -17.97
CA ASN A 2 33.62 19.59 -16.58
C ASN A 2 32.20 19.90 -16.10
N ASN A 3 31.71 19.14 -15.12
CA ASN A 3 30.56 19.54 -14.30
C ASN A 3 31.06 20.56 -13.24
N LYS A 4 31.25 21.81 -13.67
CA LYS A 4 31.59 22.90 -12.76
C LYS A 4 30.37 23.14 -11.87
N HIS A 5 30.47 22.80 -10.59
CA HIS A 5 29.51 23.27 -9.59
C HIS A 5 29.52 24.81 -9.61
N VAL A 6 28.52 25.40 -10.26
CA VAL A 6 28.37 26.85 -10.36
C VAL A 6 28.17 27.39 -8.94
N ARG A 7 29.16 28.13 -8.45
CA ARG A 7 29.11 28.77 -7.13
C ARG A 7 28.47 30.15 -7.27
N TRP A 8 27.24 30.26 -6.79
CA TRP A 8 26.51 31.51 -6.66
C TRP A 8 27.12 32.35 -5.53
N THR A 9 28.07 33.21 -5.87
CA THR A 9 28.89 33.98 -4.93
C THR A 9 28.48 35.45 -4.86
N THR A 10 27.83 35.97 -5.90
CA THR A 10 27.39 37.36 -5.97
C THR A 10 25.89 37.50 -6.22
N PRO A 11 25.22 38.54 -5.68
CA PRO A 11 23.82 38.83 -5.97
C PRO A 11 23.53 39.05 -7.46
N ALA A 12 24.45 39.64 -8.21
CA ALA A 12 24.28 39.91 -9.65
C ALA A 12 24.10 38.62 -10.46
N GLN A 13 24.94 37.60 -10.22
CA GLN A 13 24.83 36.30 -10.89
C GLN A 13 23.45 35.64 -10.69
N VAL A 14 22.90 35.76 -9.49
CA VAL A 14 21.59 35.19 -9.15
C VAL A 14 20.46 35.94 -9.86
N ILE A 15 20.55 37.27 -9.98
CA ILE A 15 19.57 38.10 -10.68
C ILE A 15 19.63 37.85 -12.19
N ASP A 16 20.81 37.80 -12.79
CA ASP A 16 20.99 37.51 -14.22
C ASP A 16 20.46 36.12 -14.59
N ASP A 17 20.65 35.13 -13.70
CA ASP A 17 20.08 33.81 -13.91
C ASP A 17 18.56 33.81 -13.78
N ALA A 18 18.01 34.55 -12.82
CA ALA A 18 16.57 34.71 -12.64
C ALA A 18 15.91 35.38 -13.86
N GLN A 19 16.56 36.36 -14.48
CA GLN A 19 16.03 37.05 -15.67
C GLN A 19 15.79 36.13 -16.88
N LYS A 20 16.42 34.95 -16.93
CA LYS A 20 16.19 33.94 -17.99
C LYS A 20 14.83 33.26 -17.90
N TYR A 21 14.09 33.43 -16.80
CA TYR A 21 12.85 32.73 -16.53
C TYR A 21 11.68 33.69 -16.30
N ASN A 22 10.52 33.37 -16.89
CA ASN A 22 9.29 34.15 -16.76
C ASN A 22 8.35 33.65 -15.65
N SER A 23 8.75 32.63 -14.88
CA SER A 23 7.94 32.13 -13.76
C SER A 23 8.81 31.55 -12.64
N LYS A 24 8.39 31.78 -11.39
CA LYS A 24 9.08 31.29 -10.19
C LYS A 24 9.26 29.76 -10.22
N SER A 25 8.26 29.03 -10.73
CA SER A 25 8.30 27.56 -10.87
C SER A 25 9.31 27.09 -11.93
N ALA A 26 9.40 27.76 -13.08
CA ALA A 26 10.38 27.42 -14.10
C ALA A 26 11.81 27.70 -13.64
N TRP A 27 12.01 28.80 -12.90
CA TRP A 27 13.31 29.13 -12.31
C TRP A 27 13.73 28.10 -11.26
N ALA A 28 12.82 27.70 -10.37
CA ALA A 28 13.09 26.69 -9.34
C ALA A 28 13.43 25.31 -9.90
N LYS A 29 12.78 24.89 -11.00
CA LYS A 29 13.02 23.59 -11.64
C LYS A 29 14.38 23.52 -12.33
N ASN A 30 14.78 24.58 -13.03
CA ASN A 30 15.97 24.58 -13.87
C ASN A 30 17.23 25.11 -13.15
N SER A 31 17.05 26.03 -12.20
CA SER A 31 18.14 26.69 -11.46
C SER A 31 17.90 26.66 -9.94
N SER A 32 17.61 25.48 -9.41
CA SER A 32 17.36 25.27 -7.97
C SER A 32 18.50 25.77 -7.07
N GLY A 33 19.75 25.70 -7.54
CA GLY A 33 20.92 26.24 -6.84
C GLY A 33 20.93 27.77 -6.75
N ALA A 34 20.53 28.46 -7.81
CA ALA A 34 20.42 29.93 -7.83
C ALA A 34 19.29 30.40 -6.89
N VAL A 35 18.16 29.68 -6.89
CA VAL A 35 17.04 29.95 -5.98
C VAL A 35 17.46 29.84 -4.51
N LYS A 36 18.17 28.76 -4.14
CA LYS A 36 18.69 28.58 -2.77
C LYS A 36 19.67 29.69 -2.39
N ALA A 37 20.52 30.11 -3.32
CA ALA A 37 21.43 31.23 -3.10
C ALA A 37 20.68 32.56 -2.91
N ALA A 38 19.64 32.81 -3.70
CA ALA A 38 18.78 34.00 -3.59
C ALA A 38 18.12 34.11 -2.21
N ILE A 39 17.63 32.98 -1.67
CA ILE A 39 17.02 32.91 -0.33
C ILE A 39 18.09 33.17 0.75
N ARG A 40 19.23 32.47 0.66
CA ARG A 40 20.34 32.64 1.63
C ARG A 40 20.90 34.06 1.66
N MET A 41 20.92 34.75 0.52
CA MET A 41 21.38 36.14 0.38
C MET A 41 20.27 37.18 0.64
N GLY A 42 19.02 36.76 0.88
CA GLY A 42 17.90 37.68 1.12
C GLY A 42 17.43 38.47 -0.11
N ILE A 43 17.83 38.09 -1.33
CA ILE A 43 17.53 38.80 -2.58
C ILE A 43 16.41 38.14 -3.40
N TYR A 44 15.73 37.14 -2.85
CA TYR A 44 14.72 36.35 -3.56
C TYR A 44 13.56 37.18 -4.13
N GLU A 45 13.06 38.16 -3.37
CA GLU A 45 11.99 39.04 -3.85
C GLU A 45 12.46 39.91 -5.02
N LYS A 46 13.66 40.50 -4.91
CA LYS A 46 14.27 41.30 -5.98
C LYS A 46 14.49 40.48 -7.26
N ALA A 47 14.94 39.23 -7.12
CA ALA A 47 15.18 38.34 -8.25
C ALA A 47 13.89 37.80 -8.91
N THR A 48 12.75 37.81 -8.22
CA THR A 48 11.48 37.24 -8.73
C THR A 48 10.41 38.26 -9.06
N ASN A 49 10.70 39.56 -8.94
CA ASN A 49 9.72 40.63 -9.14
C ASN A 49 9.13 40.66 -10.56
N HIS A 50 9.91 40.32 -11.59
CA HIS A 50 9.43 40.23 -12.98
C HIS A 50 8.65 38.94 -13.28
N MET A 51 8.66 37.96 -12.37
CA MET A 51 8.02 36.65 -12.56
C MET A 51 6.59 36.59 -11.99
N LEU A 52 5.99 37.74 -11.67
CA LEU A 52 4.63 37.82 -11.17
C LEU A 52 3.64 37.42 -12.27
N ARG A 53 2.82 36.40 -12.00
CA ARG A 53 1.70 36.05 -12.87
C ARG A 53 0.49 36.93 -12.52
N PRO A 54 -0.19 37.53 -13.51
CA PRO A 54 -1.50 38.14 -13.27
C PRO A 54 -2.44 37.10 -12.70
N THR A 55 -2.95 37.31 -11.49
CA THR A 55 -4.00 36.46 -10.94
C THR A 55 -5.33 36.89 -11.55
N ASN A 56 -5.76 36.24 -12.63
CA ASN A 56 -7.13 36.38 -13.12
C ASN A 56 -8.07 35.71 -12.10
N LYS A 57 -8.44 36.45 -11.06
CA LYS A 57 -9.50 36.03 -10.14
C LYS A 57 -10.83 36.23 -10.87
N TRP A 58 -11.61 35.16 -10.98
CA TRP A 58 -12.99 35.25 -11.42
C TRP A 58 -13.79 36.06 -10.41
N THR A 59 -14.34 37.18 -10.86
CA THR A 59 -15.35 38.00 -10.19
C THR A 59 -16.74 37.64 -10.73
N ILE A 60 -17.80 38.09 -10.05
CA ILE A 60 -19.16 37.83 -10.53
C ILE A 60 -19.39 38.41 -11.95
N ASP A 61 -18.87 39.61 -12.23
CA ASP A 61 -19.03 40.29 -13.53
C ASP A 61 -18.29 39.55 -14.64
N THR A 62 -17.08 39.07 -14.38
CA THR A 62 -16.29 38.31 -15.35
C THR A 62 -16.91 36.93 -15.62
N LEU A 63 -17.54 36.31 -14.61
CA LEU A 63 -18.31 35.08 -14.79
C LEU A 63 -19.59 35.32 -15.59
N GLN A 64 -20.31 36.42 -15.35
CA GLN A 64 -21.49 36.80 -16.12
C GLN A 64 -21.15 37.04 -17.60
N ASN A 65 -20.12 37.84 -17.87
CA ASN A 65 -19.67 38.12 -19.24
C ASN A 65 -19.23 36.85 -19.98
N ASP A 66 -18.52 35.94 -19.30
CA ASP A 66 -18.13 34.66 -19.89
C ASP A 66 -19.35 33.78 -20.19
N ALA A 67 -20.30 33.70 -19.26
CA ALA A 67 -21.52 32.91 -19.40
C ALA A 67 -22.48 33.43 -20.49
N LEU A 68 -22.52 34.75 -20.74
CA LEU A 68 -23.34 35.36 -21.80
C LEU A 68 -23.00 34.83 -23.20
N ASN A 69 -21.79 34.31 -23.40
CA ASN A 69 -21.38 33.72 -24.69
C ASN A 69 -22.03 32.35 -24.98
N TYR A 70 -22.81 31.79 -24.05
CA TYR A 70 -23.37 30.45 -24.16
C TYR A 70 -24.87 30.43 -23.87
N ASN A 71 -25.60 29.65 -24.68
CA ASN A 71 -27.06 29.53 -24.57
C ASN A 71 -27.52 28.42 -23.60
N SER A 72 -26.62 27.57 -23.12
CA SER A 72 -26.94 26.50 -22.16
C SER A 72 -25.82 26.27 -21.16
N ARG A 73 -26.19 25.86 -19.93
CA ARG A 73 -25.24 25.55 -18.85
C ARG A 73 -24.25 24.45 -19.25
N GLY A 74 -24.70 23.46 -20.03
CA GLY A 74 -23.85 22.38 -20.53
C GLY A 74 -22.83 22.85 -21.58
N ALA A 75 -23.24 23.75 -22.49
CA ALA A 75 -22.31 24.37 -23.44
C ALA A 75 -21.27 25.23 -22.70
N TRP A 76 -21.70 26.02 -21.71
CA TRP A 76 -20.79 26.82 -20.89
C TRP A 76 -19.79 25.95 -20.13
N GLN A 77 -20.24 24.87 -19.49
CA GLN A 77 -19.36 23.92 -18.80
C GLN A 77 -18.32 23.29 -19.72
N LYS A 78 -18.69 22.96 -20.96
CA LYS A 78 -17.81 22.29 -21.92
C LYS A 78 -16.73 23.24 -22.47
N HIS A 79 -17.10 24.49 -22.76
CA HIS A 79 -16.23 25.45 -23.44
C HIS A 79 -15.49 26.40 -22.49
N SER A 80 -16.03 26.65 -21.29
CA SER A 80 -15.38 27.43 -20.23
C SER A 80 -15.46 26.71 -18.87
N PRO A 81 -14.74 25.57 -18.71
CA PRO A 81 -14.83 24.76 -17.50
C PRO A 81 -14.33 25.50 -16.25
N SER A 82 -13.31 26.34 -16.37
CA SER A 82 -12.74 27.09 -15.25
C SER A 82 -13.71 28.13 -14.67
N ALA A 83 -14.42 28.85 -15.54
CA ALA A 83 -15.45 29.81 -15.13
C ALA A 83 -16.64 29.08 -14.52
N TYR A 84 -17.17 28.06 -15.20
CA TYR A 84 -18.31 27.26 -14.75
C TYR A 84 -18.05 26.61 -13.38
N THR A 85 -16.90 25.98 -13.19
CA THR A 85 -16.54 25.33 -11.92
C THR A 85 -16.37 26.34 -10.79
N THR A 86 -15.84 27.53 -11.08
CA THR A 86 -15.72 28.61 -10.09
C THR A 86 -17.10 29.14 -9.69
N ALA A 87 -17.98 29.43 -10.65
CA ALA A 87 -19.35 29.84 -10.39
C ALA A 87 -20.12 28.78 -9.58
N ARG A 88 -19.96 27.49 -9.91
CA ARG A 88 -20.55 26.38 -9.15
C ARG A 88 -20.04 26.32 -7.72
N ARG A 89 -18.72 26.46 -7.51
CA ARG A 89 -18.11 26.43 -6.18
C ARG A 89 -18.58 27.61 -5.32
N LEU A 90 -18.83 28.76 -5.92
CA LEU A 90 -19.33 29.96 -5.26
C LEU A 90 -20.87 29.99 -5.12
N GLY A 91 -21.59 28.99 -5.65
CA GLY A 91 -23.06 28.98 -5.64
C GLY A 91 -23.72 30.03 -6.54
N LEU A 92 -22.99 30.59 -7.50
CA LEU A 92 -23.44 31.70 -8.35
C LEU A 92 -24.12 31.25 -9.65
N LEU A 93 -24.31 29.94 -9.88
CA LEU A 93 -24.86 29.42 -11.15
C LEU A 93 -26.25 29.97 -11.45
N ASP A 94 -27.09 30.21 -10.43
CA ASP A 94 -28.44 30.71 -10.65
C ASP A 94 -28.45 32.21 -11.00
N VAL A 95 -27.46 32.97 -10.57
CA VAL A 95 -27.30 34.41 -10.90
C VAL A 95 -26.61 34.59 -12.26
N VAL A 96 -25.61 33.75 -12.56
CA VAL A 96 -24.79 33.87 -13.77
C VAL A 96 -25.49 33.25 -14.99
N CYS A 97 -26.34 32.23 -14.80
CA CYS A 97 -27.01 31.53 -15.89
C CYS A 97 -28.50 31.87 -16.03
N VAL A 98 -28.96 33.05 -15.59
CA VAL A 98 -30.37 33.47 -15.68
C VAL A 98 -30.89 33.43 -17.13
N HIS A 99 -30.04 33.82 -18.10
CA HIS A 99 -30.38 33.81 -19.53
C HIS A 99 -30.41 32.41 -20.16
N MET A 100 -29.85 31.40 -19.48
CA MET A 100 -29.77 30.04 -20.00
C MET A 100 -31.01 29.26 -19.57
N LYS A 101 -31.96 29.05 -20.51
CA LYS A 101 -33.14 28.22 -20.25
C LYS A 101 -32.72 26.80 -19.82
N PRO A 102 -33.29 26.25 -18.72
CA PRO A 102 -32.98 24.89 -18.29
C PRO A 102 -33.43 23.89 -19.37
N MET A 103 -32.50 23.06 -19.83
CA MET A 103 -32.76 22.08 -20.90
C MET A 103 -33.46 20.80 -20.43
N LEU A 104 -33.94 20.76 -19.18
CA LEU A 104 -34.62 19.60 -18.62
C LEU A 104 -36.12 19.70 -18.91
N ARG A 105 -36.53 19.29 -20.12
CA ARG A 105 -37.94 18.93 -20.34
C ARG A 105 -38.20 17.63 -19.58
N TYR A 106 -38.76 17.75 -18.38
CA TYR A 106 -39.30 16.60 -17.67
C TYR A 106 -40.42 16.00 -18.52
N ARG A 107 -40.40 14.69 -18.75
CA ARG A 107 -41.57 14.03 -19.33
C ARG A 107 -42.71 14.04 -18.32
N THR A 108 -43.91 14.34 -18.81
CA THR A 108 -45.13 14.18 -18.02
C THR A 108 -45.47 12.70 -17.87
N ASP A 109 -46.35 12.36 -16.94
CA ASP A 109 -46.77 10.98 -16.74
C ASP A 109 -47.60 10.47 -17.94
N GLU A 110 -48.32 11.37 -18.62
CA GLU A 110 -49.05 11.11 -19.87
C GLU A 110 -48.08 10.75 -21.01
N GLU A 111 -47.00 11.52 -21.19
CA GLU A 111 -45.97 11.22 -22.19
C GLU A 111 -45.27 9.88 -21.92
N LEU A 112 -45.11 9.50 -20.64
CA LEU A 112 -44.57 8.18 -20.27
C LEU A 112 -45.57 7.05 -20.57
N ARG A 113 -46.87 7.31 -20.39
CA ARG A 113 -47.94 6.35 -20.74
C ARG A 113 -48.00 6.11 -22.23
N GLU A 114 -48.05 7.17 -23.04
CA GLU A 114 -48.06 7.05 -24.51
C GLU A 114 -46.82 6.33 -25.02
N ASP A 115 -45.66 6.58 -24.41
CA ASP A 115 -44.42 5.90 -24.76
C ASP A 115 -44.46 4.41 -24.38
N ALA A 116 -44.98 4.06 -23.21
CA ALA A 116 -45.14 2.67 -22.76
C ALA A 116 -46.13 1.88 -23.63
N LEU A 117 -47.21 2.51 -24.10
CA LEU A 117 -48.22 1.87 -24.96
C LEU A 117 -47.68 1.39 -26.30
N LYS A 118 -46.54 1.92 -26.78
CA LYS A 118 -45.88 1.49 -28.01
C LYS A 118 -45.25 0.08 -27.91
N TYR A 119 -45.12 -0.46 -26.70
CA TYR A 119 -44.39 -1.70 -26.45
C TYR A 119 -45.29 -2.74 -25.79
N THR A 120 -45.12 -4.00 -26.21
CA THR A 120 -45.89 -5.15 -25.70
C THR A 120 -45.26 -5.79 -24.47
N THR A 121 -43.95 -5.62 -24.26
CA THR A 121 -43.24 -6.15 -23.10
C THR A 121 -42.41 -5.07 -22.39
N ARG A 122 -42.24 -5.23 -21.07
CA ARG A 122 -41.39 -4.33 -20.25
C ARG A 122 -39.95 -4.30 -20.75
N SER A 123 -39.43 -5.44 -21.21
CA SER A 123 -38.07 -5.57 -21.75
C SER A 123 -37.90 -4.77 -23.04
N ASP A 124 -38.88 -4.80 -23.93
CA ASP A 124 -38.85 -4.02 -25.18
C ASP A 124 -38.90 -2.52 -24.87
N TRP A 125 -39.78 -2.11 -23.95
CA TRP A 125 -39.83 -0.72 -23.52
C TRP A 125 -38.51 -0.24 -22.92
N GLN A 126 -37.87 -1.05 -22.06
CA GLN A 126 -36.56 -0.75 -21.49
C GLN A 126 -35.47 -0.66 -22.57
N LYS A 127 -35.51 -1.52 -23.59
CA LYS A 127 -34.49 -1.60 -24.64
C LYS A 127 -34.58 -0.42 -25.61
N TYR A 128 -35.79 -0.09 -26.06
CA TYR A 128 -36.00 0.90 -27.12
C TYR A 128 -36.32 2.31 -26.59
N SER A 129 -36.83 2.44 -25.36
CA SER A 129 -37.09 3.74 -24.72
C SER A 129 -36.52 3.80 -23.29
N LYS A 130 -35.21 3.60 -23.19
CA LYS A 130 -34.48 3.54 -21.92
C LYS A 130 -34.69 4.77 -21.03
N ALA A 131 -34.76 5.97 -21.62
CA ALA A 131 -34.96 7.21 -20.89
C ALA A 131 -36.36 7.28 -20.24
N ALA A 132 -37.41 6.91 -20.98
CA ALA A 132 -38.78 6.84 -20.47
C ALA A 132 -38.92 5.80 -19.38
N TYR A 133 -38.45 4.59 -19.65
CA TYR A 133 -38.48 3.47 -18.71
C TYR A 133 -37.76 3.84 -17.40
N SER A 134 -36.60 4.48 -17.49
CA SER A 134 -35.84 4.90 -16.31
C SER A 134 -36.56 6.01 -15.52
N ALA A 135 -37.21 6.95 -16.20
CA ALA A 135 -38.02 7.99 -15.55
C ALA A 135 -39.23 7.37 -14.82
N ALA A 136 -39.97 6.50 -15.49
CA ALA A 136 -41.09 5.76 -14.89
C ALA A 136 -40.66 4.90 -13.71
N LYS A 137 -39.52 4.21 -13.81
CA LYS A 137 -38.94 3.42 -12.71
C LYS A 137 -38.59 4.26 -11.49
N LYS A 138 -37.94 5.42 -11.69
CA LYS A 138 -37.59 6.34 -10.60
C LYS A 138 -38.83 6.90 -9.91
N ARG A 139 -39.95 7.05 -10.63
CA ARG A 139 -41.24 7.50 -10.11
C ARG A 139 -42.13 6.37 -9.57
N GLY A 140 -41.72 5.11 -9.66
CA GLY A 140 -42.54 3.97 -9.23
C GLY A 140 -43.77 3.71 -10.12
N LEU A 141 -43.83 4.27 -11.32
CA LEU A 141 -45.00 4.19 -12.21
C LEU A 141 -45.04 2.93 -13.09
N LEU A 142 -44.03 2.05 -13.00
CA LEU A 142 -43.92 0.88 -13.89
C LEU A 142 -45.14 -0.05 -13.81
N ASP A 143 -45.74 -0.23 -12.63
CA ASP A 143 -46.87 -1.15 -12.49
C ASP A 143 -48.17 -0.60 -13.08
N ILE A 144 -48.33 0.72 -13.08
CA ILE A 144 -49.47 1.41 -13.72
C ILE A 144 -49.27 1.46 -15.24
N LEU A 145 -48.08 1.88 -15.69
CA LEU A 145 -47.80 2.11 -17.11
C LEU A 145 -47.59 0.83 -17.92
N CYS A 146 -47.24 -0.28 -17.27
CA CYS A 146 -47.01 -1.56 -17.93
C CYS A 146 -48.13 -2.57 -17.69
N ILE A 147 -49.35 -2.13 -17.33
CA ILE A 147 -50.47 -3.04 -17.07
C ILE A 147 -50.89 -3.84 -18.30
N HIS A 148 -50.75 -3.24 -19.50
CA HIS A 148 -51.04 -3.89 -20.80
C HIS A 148 -49.91 -4.83 -21.26
N MET A 149 -48.75 -4.81 -20.59
CA MET A 149 -47.58 -5.57 -21.04
C MET A 149 -47.61 -6.99 -20.49
N GLN A 150 -47.56 -7.98 -21.38
CA GLN A 150 -47.57 -9.38 -20.99
C GLN A 150 -46.27 -9.76 -20.28
N ILE A 151 -46.37 -10.38 -19.10
CA ILE A 151 -45.23 -10.96 -18.39
C ILE A 151 -44.99 -12.36 -18.93
N LYS A 152 -44.01 -12.54 -19.82
CA LYS A 152 -43.55 -13.87 -20.24
C LYS A 152 -42.81 -14.55 -19.09
N LYS A 153 -43.52 -15.30 -18.24
CA LYS A 153 -42.90 -16.24 -17.30
C LYS A 153 -42.53 -17.51 -18.05
N ILE A 154 -41.24 -17.71 -18.33
CA ILE A 154 -40.76 -18.99 -18.85
C ILE A 154 -40.78 -19.98 -17.68
N HIS A 155 -41.80 -20.84 -17.63
CA HIS A 155 -41.86 -21.93 -16.68
C HIS A 155 -41.09 -23.12 -17.25
N ARG A 156 -39.87 -23.37 -16.74
CA ARG A 156 -39.16 -24.62 -17.06
C ARG A 156 -39.72 -25.75 -16.19
N THR A 157 -40.08 -26.85 -16.84
CA THR A 157 -40.48 -28.11 -16.18
C THR A 157 -39.24 -28.80 -15.59
N THR A 158 -39.44 -29.90 -14.87
CA THR A 158 -38.32 -30.71 -14.35
C THR A 158 -37.58 -31.43 -15.47
N GLU A 159 -38.29 -31.79 -16.53
CA GLU A 159 -37.81 -32.49 -17.71
C GLU A 159 -36.93 -31.56 -18.55
N ASP A 160 -37.37 -30.31 -18.77
CA ASP A 160 -36.58 -29.28 -19.48
C ASP A 160 -35.22 -29.04 -18.80
N LEU A 161 -35.18 -29.11 -17.46
CA LEU A 161 -33.94 -28.94 -16.70
C LEU A 161 -33.01 -30.14 -16.87
N LYS A 162 -33.55 -31.37 -16.94
CA LYS A 162 -32.78 -32.59 -17.20
C LYS A 162 -32.19 -32.57 -18.61
N GLU A 163 -32.99 -32.22 -19.61
CA GLU A 163 -32.53 -32.09 -20.99
C GLU A 163 -31.45 -31.01 -21.13
N ALA A 164 -31.67 -29.83 -20.55
CA ALA A 164 -30.67 -28.76 -20.56
C ALA A 164 -29.35 -29.18 -19.88
N ALA A 165 -29.42 -30.01 -18.83
CA ALA A 165 -28.25 -30.49 -18.12
C ALA A 165 -27.54 -31.66 -18.81
N GLN A 166 -28.23 -32.46 -19.63
CA GLN A 166 -27.63 -33.57 -20.40
C GLN A 166 -26.56 -33.11 -21.37
N ALA A 167 -26.65 -31.87 -21.87
CA ALA A 167 -25.65 -31.28 -22.76
C ALA A 167 -24.28 -30.99 -22.09
N PHE A 168 -24.14 -31.20 -20.77
CA PHE A 168 -22.94 -30.86 -20.03
C PHE A 168 -22.41 -32.02 -19.20
N ASP A 169 -21.08 -32.21 -19.25
CA ASP A 169 -20.39 -33.30 -18.52
C ASP A 169 -20.10 -32.97 -17.05
N SER A 170 -20.16 -31.69 -16.67
CA SER A 170 -19.88 -31.25 -15.30
C SER A 170 -20.83 -30.17 -14.81
N ARG A 171 -21.13 -30.20 -13.51
CA ARG A 171 -21.98 -29.21 -12.82
C ARG A 171 -21.48 -27.77 -13.02
N GLY A 172 -20.15 -27.59 -13.08
CA GLY A 172 -19.54 -26.28 -13.31
C GLY A 172 -19.76 -25.75 -14.72
N ASP A 173 -19.76 -26.64 -15.73
CA ASP A 173 -20.02 -26.25 -17.12
C ASP A 173 -21.51 -25.92 -17.31
N PHE A 174 -22.40 -26.70 -16.69
CA PHE A 174 -23.84 -26.41 -16.65
C PHE A 174 -24.13 -25.04 -16.03
N GLN A 175 -23.50 -24.71 -14.90
CA GLN A 175 -23.66 -23.40 -14.26
C GLN A 175 -23.20 -22.22 -15.13
N LYS A 176 -22.10 -22.39 -15.86
CA LYS A 176 -21.52 -21.32 -16.68
C LYS A 176 -22.32 -21.08 -17.96
N ASN A 177 -22.73 -22.15 -18.64
CA ASN A 177 -23.34 -22.08 -19.96
C ASN A 177 -24.87 -21.93 -19.91
N ASP A 178 -25.56 -22.57 -18.95
CA ASP A 178 -27.00 -22.34 -18.71
C ASP A 178 -27.27 -21.93 -17.25
N ARG A 179 -26.86 -20.68 -16.96
CA ARG A 179 -27.04 -20.07 -15.63
C ARG A 179 -28.49 -20.05 -15.18
N ASN A 180 -29.44 -19.87 -16.10
CA ASN A 180 -30.85 -19.79 -15.78
C ASN A 180 -31.42 -21.15 -15.38
N ALA A 181 -31.13 -22.22 -16.15
CA ALA A 181 -31.51 -23.59 -15.77
C ALA A 181 -30.94 -23.96 -14.40
N TYR A 182 -29.63 -23.73 -14.24
CA TYR A 182 -28.90 -24.07 -13.03
C TYR A 182 -29.51 -23.35 -11.81
N ALA A 183 -29.83 -22.05 -11.96
CA ALA A 183 -30.45 -21.27 -10.89
C ALA A 183 -31.85 -21.78 -10.52
N VAL A 184 -32.66 -22.16 -11.50
CA VAL A 184 -34.00 -22.73 -11.26
C VAL A 184 -33.89 -24.10 -10.58
N ALA A 185 -33.03 -25.00 -11.08
CA ALA A 185 -32.79 -26.31 -10.50
C ALA A 185 -32.28 -26.19 -9.05
N ARG A 186 -31.32 -25.29 -8.79
CA ARG A 186 -30.82 -25.01 -7.44
C ARG A 186 -31.92 -24.49 -6.51
N LYS A 187 -32.72 -23.52 -6.97
CA LYS A 187 -33.80 -22.93 -6.16
C LYS A 187 -34.88 -23.96 -5.80
N ARG A 188 -35.09 -24.95 -6.68
CA ARG A 188 -36.04 -26.06 -6.46
C ARG A 188 -35.42 -27.27 -5.75
N GLY A 189 -34.13 -27.26 -5.43
CA GLY A 189 -33.44 -28.40 -4.80
C GLY A 189 -33.21 -29.61 -5.72
N LEU A 190 -33.43 -29.46 -7.03
CA LEU A 190 -33.36 -30.55 -8.02
C LEU A 190 -31.96 -30.74 -8.63
N LEU A 191 -30.96 -30.02 -8.13
CA LEU A 191 -29.63 -29.98 -8.74
C LEU A 191 -28.96 -31.35 -8.77
N ASP A 192 -29.15 -32.16 -7.74
CA ASP A 192 -28.52 -33.48 -7.65
C ASP A 192 -29.16 -34.51 -8.57
N GLU A 193 -30.47 -34.43 -8.78
CA GLU A 193 -31.18 -35.26 -9.75
C GLU A 193 -30.82 -34.88 -11.19
N VAL A 194 -30.86 -33.58 -11.49
CA VAL A 194 -30.59 -33.02 -12.82
C VAL A 194 -29.12 -33.24 -13.23
N CYS A 195 -28.19 -33.27 -12.27
CA CYS A 195 -26.76 -33.43 -12.52
C CYS A 195 -26.22 -34.82 -12.11
N LYS A 196 -27.08 -35.85 -12.00
CA LYS A 196 -26.67 -37.20 -11.57
C LYS A 196 -25.67 -37.87 -12.52
N HIS A 197 -25.79 -37.61 -13.84
CA HIS A 197 -24.89 -38.14 -14.87
C HIS A 197 -23.51 -37.46 -14.90
N MET A 198 -23.37 -36.29 -14.27
CA MET A 198 -22.16 -35.49 -14.33
C MET A 198 -21.08 -36.00 -13.36
N LYS A 199 -19.90 -36.33 -13.89
CA LYS A 199 -18.76 -36.76 -13.06
C LYS A 199 -18.15 -35.55 -12.34
N PRO A 200 -17.84 -35.66 -11.04
CA PRO A 200 -17.15 -34.59 -10.33
C PRO A 200 -15.73 -34.43 -10.88
N LYS A 201 -15.38 -33.22 -11.33
CA LYS A 201 -14.04 -32.88 -11.84
C LYS A 201 -12.94 -32.89 -10.76
N LEU A 202 -13.30 -32.92 -9.48
CA LEU A 202 -12.36 -32.84 -8.36
C LEU A 202 -12.32 -34.15 -7.58
N LYS A 203 -11.10 -34.65 -7.33
CA LYS A 203 -10.86 -35.77 -6.42
C LYS A 203 -11.38 -35.41 -5.03
N ARG A 204 -12.32 -36.20 -4.51
CA ARG A 204 -12.80 -36.07 -3.13
C ARG A 204 -11.75 -36.67 -2.19
N TRP A 205 -11.25 -35.86 -1.26
CA TRP A 205 -10.34 -36.33 -0.23
C TRP A 205 -11.13 -36.98 0.90
N THR A 206 -10.90 -38.27 1.12
CA THR A 206 -11.38 -39.01 2.30
C THR A 206 -10.34 -38.94 3.41
N PRO A 207 -10.72 -39.12 4.69
CA PRO A 207 -9.75 -39.18 5.79
C PRO A 207 -8.63 -40.19 5.52
N THR A 208 -8.97 -41.39 5.06
CA THR A 208 -8.00 -42.43 4.70
C THR A 208 -7.02 -42.00 3.60
N ALA A 209 -7.52 -41.42 2.51
CA ALA A 209 -6.68 -40.96 1.42
C ALA A 209 -5.77 -39.79 1.82
N ILE A 210 -6.19 -38.97 2.80
CA ILE A 210 -5.38 -37.88 3.35
C ILE A 210 -4.23 -38.46 4.19
N LEU A 211 -4.50 -39.46 5.03
CA LEU A 211 -3.48 -40.12 5.85
C LEU A 211 -2.44 -40.84 4.98
N GLU A 212 -2.89 -41.61 3.98
CA GLU A 212 -1.99 -42.28 3.02
C GLU A 212 -1.12 -41.29 2.23
N ASP A 213 -1.69 -40.14 1.86
CA ASP A 213 -0.94 -39.10 1.16
C ASP A 213 0.08 -38.41 2.07
N ALA A 214 -0.31 -38.12 3.31
CA ALA A 214 0.58 -37.53 4.31
C ALA A 214 1.76 -38.47 4.64
N LEU A 215 1.56 -39.78 4.68
CA LEU A 215 2.63 -40.78 4.91
C LEU A 215 3.75 -40.73 3.85
N LYS A 216 3.49 -40.20 2.65
CA LYS A 216 4.51 -40.05 1.60
C LYS A 216 5.50 -38.92 1.86
N HIS A 217 5.24 -38.08 2.85
CA HIS A 217 6.03 -36.90 3.15
C HIS A 217 6.61 -36.96 4.56
N ASN A 218 7.85 -36.48 4.69
CA ASN A 218 8.60 -36.54 5.96
C ASN A 218 8.47 -35.25 6.79
N SER A 219 7.79 -34.23 6.25
CA SER A 219 7.65 -32.90 6.87
C SER A 219 6.36 -32.24 6.42
N PHE A 220 5.71 -31.53 7.34
CA PHE A 220 4.50 -30.77 7.04
C PHE A 220 4.71 -29.76 5.89
N ASN A 221 5.84 -29.06 5.87
CA ASN A 221 6.12 -28.06 4.83
C ASN A 221 6.32 -28.72 3.45
N GLU A 222 6.87 -29.92 3.42
CA GLU A 222 7.04 -30.70 2.20
C GLU A 222 5.68 -31.22 1.70
N TRP A 223 4.86 -31.73 2.62
CA TRP A 223 3.51 -32.17 2.32
C TRP A 223 2.64 -31.03 1.77
N VAL A 224 2.70 -29.84 2.37
CA VAL A 224 1.97 -28.66 1.86
C VAL A 224 2.47 -28.24 0.48
N LYS A 225 3.78 -28.32 0.21
CA LYS A 225 4.36 -27.92 -1.07
C LYS A 225 3.96 -28.87 -2.20
N HIS A 226 3.96 -30.17 -1.93
CA HIS A 226 3.73 -31.20 -2.95
C HIS A 226 2.27 -31.69 -3.03
N SER A 227 1.53 -31.57 -1.93
CA SER A 227 0.12 -31.98 -1.81
C SER A 227 -0.71 -30.96 -1.02
N SER A 228 -0.76 -29.74 -1.57
CA SER A 228 -1.52 -28.62 -0.99
C SER A 228 -3.02 -28.91 -0.88
N ALA A 229 -3.56 -29.71 -1.81
CA ALA A 229 -4.98 -30.10 -1.80
C ALA A 229 -5.31 -31.10 -0.67
N ALA A 230 -4.43 -32.07 -0.40
CA ALA A 230 -4.60 -33.04 0.68
C ALA A 230 -4.47 -32.37 2.05
N SER A 231 -3.42 -31.55 2.24
CA SER A 231 -3.21 -30.81 3.48
C SER A 231 -4.32 -29.80 3.77
N ALA A 232 -4.86 -29.13 2.74
CA ALA A 232 -6.05 -28.27 2.90
C ALA A 232 -7.30 -29.07 3.26
N ALA A 233 -7.48 -30.28 2.70
CA ALA A 233 -8.58 -31.16 3.08
C ALA A 233 -8.44 -31.67 4.51
N ALA A 234 -7.24 -32.04 4.95
CA ALA A 234 -6.93 -32.46 6.31
C ALA A 234 -7.34 -31.40 7.34
N ARG A 235 -7.04 -30.12 7.05
CA ARG A 235 -7.42 -28.99 7.90
C ARG A 235 -8.92 -28.77 7.97
N ARG A 236 -9.64 -28.96 6.86
CA ARG A 236 -11.12 -28.84 6.84
C ARG A 236 -11.81 -29.95 7.63
N LEU A 237 -11.19 -31.13 7.69
CA LEU A 237 -11.70 -32.30 8.40
C LEU A 237 -11.11 -32.45 9.81
N ASP A 238 -10.29 -31.49 10.25
CA ASP A 238 -9.61 -31.48 11.56
C ASP A 238 -8.70 -32.69 11.88
N ILE A 239 -8.26 -33.43 10.86
CA ILE A 239 -7.37 -34.60 10.99
C ILE A 239 -5.89 -34.27 10.72
N GLN A 240 -5.54 -32.99 10.69
CA GLN A 240 -4.19 -32.55 10.33
C GLN A 240 -3.13 -33.05 11.34
N ASN A 241 -3.47 -33.07 12.62
CA ASN A 241 -2.55 -33.56 13.66
C ASN A 241 -2.30 -35.06 13.52
N GLU A 242 -3.35 -35.84 13.24
CA GLU A 242 -3.26 -37.28 12.97
C GLU A 242 -2.42 -37.55 11.72
N ALA A 243 -2.68 -36.82 10.63
CA ALA A 243 -1.94 -36.93 9.38
C ALA A 243 -0.45 -36.54 9.51
N CYS A 244 -0.10 -35.69 10.46
CA CYS A 244 1.26 -35.24 10.69
C CYS A 244 1.96 -35.92 11.87
N ALA A 245 1.33 -36.90 12.53
CA ALA A 245 1.87 -37.54 13.73
C ALA A 245 3.24 -38.19 13.51
N HIS A 246 3.49 -38.75 12.31
CA HIS A 246 4.79 -39.36 11.96
C HIS A 246 5.84 -38.33 11.49
N MET A 247 5.43 -37.09 11.20
CA MET A 247 6.32 -36.04 10.70
C MET A 247 7.00 -35.33 11.87
N VAL A 248 8.10 -35.89 12.36
CA VAL A 248 8.89 -35.25 13.43
C VAL A 248 9.38 -33.88 12.94
N ALA A 249 8.99 -32.83 13.65
CA ALA A 249 9.45 -31.47 13.36
C ALA A 249 10.98 -31.42 13.45
N LYS A 250 11.65 -31.00 12.36
CA LYS A 250 13.10 -30.73 12.39
C LYS A 250 13.39 -29.78 13.56
N PRO A 251 14.32 -30.11 14.48
CA PRO A 251 14.64 -29.26 15.61
C PRO A 251 14.99 -27.85 15.13
N ILE A 252 14.42 -26.85 15.81
CA ILE A 252 14.70 -25.44 15.53
C ILE A 252 16.23 -25.23 15.58
N LYS A 253 16.78 -24.57 14.55
CA LYS A 253 18.22 -24.42 14.23
C LYS A 253 19.16 -23.90 15.34
N ARG A 254 18.71 -23.69 16.58
CA ARG A 254 19.57 -23.54 17.77
C ARG A 254 18.82 -24.07 19.01
N THR A 255 19.33 -25.17 19.59
CA THR A 255 18.87 -25.67 20.89
C THR A 255 19.16 -24.63 21.98
N THR A 256 18.47 -24.70 23.12
CA THR A 256 18.73 -23.83 24.27
C THR A 256 20.18 -23.95 24.74
N GLU A 257 20.71 -25.17 24.74
CA GLU A 257 22.09 -25.45 25.15
C GLU A 257 23.13 -24.92 24.16
N ALA A 258 22.89 -25.01 22.86
CA ALA A 258 23.75 -24.40 21.85
C ALA A 258 23.74 -22.87 21.92
N LEU A 259 22.64 -22.26 22.38
CA LEU A 259 22.60 -20.80 22.61
C LEU A 259 23.41 -20.41 23.85
N ARG A 260 23.38 -21.20 24.92
CA ARG A 260 24.16 -20.95 26.14
C ARG A 260 25.65 -20.98 25.87
N THR A 261 26.14 -22.06 25.23
CA THR A 261 27.56 -22.20 24.89
C THR A 261 28.04 -21.13 23.90
N GLU A 262 27.18 -20.69 22.98
CA GLU A 262 27.49 -19.59 22.07
C GLU A 262 27.58 -18.23 22.79
N ILE A 263 26.72 -17.98 23.79
CA ILE A 263 26.74 -16.74 24.59
C ILE A 263 28.05 -16.61 25.38
N GLU A 264 28.57 -17.70 25.93
CA GLU A 264 29.81 -17.74 26.72
C GLU A 264 31.07 -17.34 25.93
N ARG A 265 31.02 -17.42 24.58
CA ARG A 265 32.14 -17.02 23.71
C ARG A 265 32.34 -15.51 23.61
N TYR A 266 31.37 -14.71 24.05
CA TYR A 266 31.39 -13.27 23.89
C TYR A 266 31.65 -12.55 25.21
N PRO A 267 32.64 -11.63 25.24
CA PRO A 267 33.02 -10.92 26.47
C PRO A 267 32.02 -9.83 26.88
N SER A 268 31.12 -9.42 25.99
CA SER A 268 30.12 -8.39 26.29
C SER A 268 28.84 -8.56 25.47
N LYS A 269 27.74 -7.98 25.98
CA LYS A 269 26.45 -7.88 25.28
C LYS A 269 26.61 -7.30 23.88
N ARG A 270 27.44 -6.27 23.75
CA ARG A 270 27.66 -5.54 22.50
C ARG A 270 28.47 -6.37 21.51
N ALA A 271 29.47 -7.12 21.97
CA ALA A 271 30.20 -8.07 21.14
C ALA A 271 29.27 -9.16 20.59
N PHE A 272 28.40 -9.73 21.44
CA PHE A 272 27.45 -10.76 20.99
C PHE A 272 26.44 -10.22 19.96
N LEU A 273 25.88 -9.04 20.20
CA LEU A 273 24.91 -8.41 19.29
C LEU A 273 25.51 -8.12 17.91
N LYS A 274 26.78 -7.69 17.83
CA LYS A 274 27.44 -7.40 16.55
C LYS A 274 27.77 -8.67 15.78
N HIS A 275 28.40 -9.64 16.45
CA HIS A 275 28.92 -10.82 15.76
C HIS A 275 27.85 -11.85 15.43
N ASN A 276 26.77 -11.94 16.23
CA ASN A 276 25.68 -12.87 15.99
C ASN A 276 24.31 -12.27 16.35
N PRO A 277 23.83 -11.27 15.59
CA PRO A 277 22.58 -10.56 15.89
C PRO A 277 21.36 -11.48 15.87
N HIS A 278 21.39 -12.51 15.02
CA HIS A 278 20.30 -13.48 14.93
C HIS A 278 20.22 -14.38 16.17
N ALA A 279 21.35 -14.91 16.65
CA ALA A 279 21.37 -15.69 17.90
C ALA A 279 21.01 -14.84 19.11
N TYR A 280 21.47 -13.59 19.15
CA TYR A 280 21.08 -12.63 20.18
C TYR A 280 19.56 -12.45 20.24
N SER A 281 18.91 -12.20 19.11
CA SER A 281 17.45 -12.01 19.04
C SER A 281 16.68 -13.25 19.53
N VAL A 282 17.13 -14.44 19.14
CA VAL A 282 16.51 -15.71 19.57
C VAL A 282 16.72 -15.95 21.06
N ALA A 283 17.93 -15.71 21.59
CA ALA A 283 18.23 -15.84 23.01
C ALA A 283 17.44 -14.84 23.87
N ALA A 284 17.30 -13.60 23.39
CA ALA A 284 16.51 -12.56 24.05
C ALA A 284 15.02 -12.93 24.13
N LYS A 285 14.42 -13.36 23.00
CA LYS A 285 13.02 -13.80 22.95
C LYS A 285 12.73 -15.00 23.86
N ARG A 286 13.72 -15.87 24.06
CA ARG A 286 13.63 -17.06 24.92
C ARG A 286 14.03 -16.81 26.38
N GLY A 287 14.40 -15.58 26.75
CA GLY A 287 14.81 -15.24 28.12
C GLY A 287 16.13 -15.86 28.59
N ILE A 288 16.97 -16.35 27.67
CA ILE A 288 18.22 -17.08 27.99
C ILE A 288 19.36 -16.12 28.40
N LEU A 289 19.25 -14.84 28.05
CA LEU A 289 20.29 -13.83 28.31
C LEU A 289 20.37 -13.33 29.76
N SER A 290 19.43 -13.69 30.62
CA SER A 290 19.32 -13.14 31.98
C SER A 290 20.60 -13.33 32.81
N ASN A 291 21.17 -14.53 32.80
CA ASN A 291 22.40 -14.83 33.54
C ASN A 291 23.63 -14.16 32.90
N ALA A 292 23.73 -14.19 31.57
CA ALA A 292 24.85 -13.58 30.85
C ALA A 292 24.89 -12.05 31.02
N LEU A 293 23.74 -11.38 31.06
CA LEU A 293 23.65 -9.95 31.33
C LEU A 293 24.21 -9.60 32.72
N LYS A 294 23.86 -10.38 33.75
CA LYS A 294 24.42 -10.19 35.10
C LYS A 294 25.95 -10.33 35.13
N VAL A 295 26.49 -11.32 34.41
CA VAL A 295 27.94 -11.54 34.34
C VAL A 295 28.64 -10.38 33.63
N TRP A 296 28.11 -9.94 32.48
CA TRP A 296 28.67 -8.79 31.75
C TRP A 296 28.58 -7.50 32.57
N ASP A 297 27.46 -7.24 33.26
CA ASP A 297 27.32 -6.03 34.09
C ASP A 297 28.30 -6.05 35.28
N ALA A 298 28.49 -7.21 35.93
CA ALA A 298 29.46 -7.37 37.02
C ALA A 298 30.92 -7.21 36.55
N GLN A 299 31.23 -7.54 35.29
CA GLN A 299 32.56 -7.28 34.71
C GLN A 299 32.80 -5.78 34.52
N LEU A 300 31.76 -5.03 34.14
CA LEU A 300 31.84 -3.58 33.99
C LEU A 300 32.00 -2.87 35.35
N ASP A 301 31.46 -3.43 36.44
CA ASP A 301 31.57 -2.85 37.79
C ASP A 301 33.00 -2.87 38.34
N LYS A 302 33.85 -3.79 37.85
CA LYS A 302 35.24 -3.93 38.30
C LYS A 302 36.19 -2.93 37.65
N LEU A 303 35.80 -2.29 36.55
CA LEU A 303 36.64 -1.37 35.80
C LEU A 303 36.66 0.00 36.46
N THR A 304 37.87 0.51 36.71
CA THR A 304 38.07 1.85 37.23
C THR A 304 38.20 2.88 36.10
N LEU A 305 38.10 4.16 36.44
CA LEU A 305 38.37 5.25 35.51
C LEU A 305 39.80 5.16 34.93
N ALA A 306 40.78 4.75 35.75
CA ALA A 306 42.16 4.60 35.31
C ALA A 306 42.30 3.50 34.24
N ASP A 307 41.62 2.37 34.41
CA ASP A 307 41.61 1.28 33.42
C ASP A 307 41.02 1.73 32.09
N CYS A 308 39.94 2.52 32.14
CA CYS A 308 39.30 3.08 30.96
C CYS A 308 40.21 4.10 30.24
N ILE A 309 40.92 4.93 30.99
CA ILE A 309 41.89 5.90 30.44
C ILE A 309 43.06 5.15 29.79
N ASN A 310 43.58 4.10 30.44
CA ASN A 310 44.67 3.29 29.91
C ASN A 310 44.28 2.60 28.61
N SER A 311 43.12 1.94 28.56
CA SER A 311 42.57 1.36 27.32
C SER A 311 42.39 2.42 26.22
N ALA A 312 41.79 3.56 26.55
CA ALA A 312 41.62 4.66 25.58
C ALA A 312 42.97 5.18 25.05
N SER A 313 44.02 5.15 25.88
CA SER A 313 45.34 5.68 25.53
C SER A 313 46.02 4.91 24.39
N GLU A 314 45.63 3.67 24.14
CA GLU A 314 46.16 2.85 23.03
C GLU A 314 45.68 3.35 21.65
N TYR A 315 44.67 4.22 21.62
CA TYR A 315 44.03 4.71 20.41
C TYR A 315 44.34 6.19 20.16
N THR A 316 44.48 6.55 18.89
CA THR A 316 44.63 7.95 18.43
C THR A 316 43.34 8.55 17.90
N GLU A 317 42.30 7.73 17.70
CA GLU A 317 40.99 8.15 17.21
C GLU A 317 39.89 7.52 18.08
N PHE A 318 38.95 8.35 18.53
CA PHE A 318 37.85 7.92 19.37
C PHE A 318 36.97 6.85 18.70
N ASN A 319 36.74 6.96 17.40
CA ASN A 319 35.94 5.99 16.65
C ASN A 319 36.59 4.60 16.64
N LYS A 320 37.93 4.51 16.59
CA LYS A 320 38.65 3.24 16.63
C LYS A 320 38.53 2.57 17.99
N TRP A 321 38.56 3.36 19.07
CA TRP A 321 38.29 2.85 20.42
C TRP A 321 36.83 2.42 20.60
N GLN A 322 35.88 3.16 20.02
CA GLN A 322 34.47 2.76 20.01
C GLN A 322 34.23 1.45 19.22
N GLU A 323 35.02 1.21 18.17
CA GLU A 323 34.94 0.03 17.31
C GLU A 323 35.77 -1.17 17.81
N SER A 324 36.55 -1.03 18.89
CA SER A 324 37.36 -2.14 19.43
C SER A 324 36.54 -3.14 20.24
N TYR A 325 35.32 -2.77 20.65
CA TYR A 325 34.45 -3.56 21.54
C TYR A 325 35.10 -3.89 22.89
N ASP A 326 36.04 -3.05 23.32
CA ASP A 326 36.65 -3.14 24.64
C ASP A 326 35.59 -2.91 25.72
N ILE A 327 35.58 -3.78 26.73
CA ILE A 327 34.75 -3.66 27.93
C ILE A 327 34.97 -2.32 28.64
N SER A 328 36.18 -1.76 28.54
CA SER A 328 36.57 -0.46 29.08
C SER A 328 35.80 0.70 28.43
N PHE A 329 35.47 0.61 27.14
CA PHE A 329 34.62 1.61 26.47
C PHE A 329 33.19 1.56 27.01
N ASP A 330 32.63 0.36 27.13
CA ASP A 330 31.26 0.19 27.62
C ASP A 330 31.14 0.59 29.11
N ALA A 331 32.18 0.36 29.92
CA ALA A 331 32.28 0.82 31.30
C ALA A 331 32.37 2.35 31.38
N ALA A 332 33.23 2.97 30.56
CA ALA A 332 33.34 4.43 30.49
C ALA A 332 32.02 5.09 30.04
N LYS A 333 31.29 4.47 29.11
CA LYS A 333 29.96 4.94 28.70
C LYS A 333 28.93 4.85 29.81
N ARG A 334 28.90 3.73 30.55
CA ARG A 334 27.94 3.50 31.62
C ARG A 334 28.16 4.44 32.81
N ASN A 335 29.42 4.69 33.16
CA ASN A 335 29.80 5.53 34.31
C ASN A 335 30.01 7.02 33.97
N GLY A 336 29.79 7.44 32.71
CA GLY A 336 29.92 8.83 32.30
C GLY A 336 31.37 9.33 32.14
N TRP A 337 32.34 8.44 31.97
CA TRP A 337 33.77 8.73 31.87
C TRP A 337 34.26 8.97 30.42
N LEU A 338 33.37 8.96 29.43
CA LEU A 338 33.74 9.04 28.01
C LEU A 338 34.49 10.32 27.66
N GLU A 339 34.15 11.47 28.24
CA GLU A 339 34.82 12.74 27.94
C GLU A 339 36.27 12.73 28.43
N VAL A 340 36.51 12.18 29.63
CA VAL A 340 37.88 12.04 30.17
C VAL A 340 38.75 11.14 29.29
N CYS A 341 38.18 10.03 28.81
CA CYS A 341 38.88 9.10 27.92
C CYS A 341 39.11 9.72 26.52
N ARG A 342 38.15 10.50 26.00
CA ARG A 342 38.27 11.22 24.73
C ARG A 342 39.35 12.30 24.78
N ASP A 343 39.46 13.01 25.89
CA ASP A 343 40.51 14.00 26.11
C ASP A 343 41.90 13.33 26.10
N GLN A 344 42.02 12.15 26.71
CA GLN A 344 43.25 11.38 26.68
C GLN A 344 43.64 10.93 25.26
N ILE A 345 42.67 10.41 24.48
CA ILE A 345 42.89 10.06 23.06
C ILE A 345 43.35 11.28 22.25
N THR A 346 42.76 12.44 22.52
CA THR A 346 43.11 13.69 21.85
C THR A 346 44.54 14.12 22.20
N LYS A 347 44.94 14.03 23.47
CA LYS A 347 46.32 14.27 23.93
C LYS A 347 47.30 13.30 23.24
N ASN A 348 46.95 12.01 23.17
CA ASN A 348 47.81 11.01 22.53
C ASN A 348 47.96 11.24 21.02
N ARG A 349 46.88 11.65 20.34
CA ARG A 349 46.93 12.05 18.92
C ARG A 349 47.86 13.25 18.70
N ILE A 350 47.79 14.26 19.57
CA ILE A 350 48.66 15.45 19.50
C ILE A 350 50.13 15.04 19.74
N ASN A 351 50.39 14.19 20.74
CA ASN A 351 51.74 13.70 21.05
C ASN A 351 52.33 12.86 19.91
N ALA A 352 51.53 11.98 19.29
CA ALA A 352 51.94 11.20 18.12
C ALA A 352 52.28 12.11 16.92
N TRP A 353 51.51 13.18 16.71
CA TRP A 353 51.77 14.18 15.68
C TRP A 353 53.05 14.98 15.95
N ARG A 354 53.30 15.40 17.20
CA ARG A 354 54.53 16.11 17.60
C ARG A 354 55.77 15.25 17.37
N LYS A 355 55.75 13.98 17.80
CA LYS A 355 56.83 13.01 17.54
C LYS A 355 57.12 12.82 16.05
N LYS A 356 56.07 12.82 15.20
CA LYS A 356 56.21 12.66 13.74
C LYS A 356 56.76 13.92 13.04
N THR A 357 56.59 15.10 13.62
CA THR A 357 56.96 16.40 13.00
C THR A 357 58.20 17.03 13.60
N GLY A 358 58.82 16.42 14.62
CA GLY A 358 60.06 16.90 15.24
C GLY A 358 59.91 18.22 16.03
N ARG A 359 58.67 18.62 16.34
CA ARG A 359 58.37 19.82 17.13
C ARG A 359 58.03 19.39 18.55
N ASN A 360 58.92 19.68 19.51
CA ASN A 360 58.67 19.47 20.94
C ASN A 360 57.55 20.40 21.45
#